data_AF-A0A448YEG2-F1
#
_entry.id   AF-A0A448YEG2-F1
#
_cell.length_a   1.000
_cell.length_b   1.000
_cell.length_c   1.000
_cell.angle_alpha   90.00
_cell.angle_beta   90.00
_cell.angle_gamma   90.00
#
_symmetry.space_group_name_H-M   'P 1'
#
loop_
_entity.id
_entity.type
_entity.pdbx_description
1 polymer ?
#
loop_
_entity_poly.entity_id
_entity_poly.type
_entity_poly.pdbx_seq_one_letter_code
_entity_poly.pdbx_strand_id
1 'polypeptide(L)'
;MSFTEYLLDIVSTTLGAIPLRVFGHDTQEFVNYPFIDEIFHLRQTQAYCDGDWGYWDPKITTPPGLYYLGAAYNILTDGSCDLSSLRSLNFIGGLVLALIAFYLRIKVDNAGFTSLSIFMNPLVAIYYSLFYTDVWSAVFAVASYAIAATTPFKSDYLTASISAALGLISVTFRQTNIVWTAFAMIALLDAISKRDEHPYTKTVSDQIKSIVSVSLKNWLLLIPYLADAILFANFILYNGSITLGDKGNHQVTFHLMQLLYCSTFIAIFTVPLWFSLDLFKNYFKDNLLSTRGLLFNAVWIPVLAVVVQNFTIIHPFLLADNRHYTFYLVRRFIIRDEMSKYELLPVYHFACYVIWDFIKQSAEDSESSSNSSLAMFFALICSTALTIIPSPLFEPRYFILPFIFFRLLIKPSSKPIVNISWLRENNWATRLVLEAVWEWLWTQAIYIIFLTYSFMWETEEYPQRIIW
;
A
#
# COMPACT_ATOMS: atom_id res chain seq x y z
N MET A 1 15.58 10.11 -17.64
CA MET A 1 16.57 10.22 -16.54
C MET A 1 17.98 10.09 -17.08
N SER A 2 18.95 10.76 -16.46
CA SER A 2 20.37 10.60 -16.78
C SER A 2 20.92 9.27 -16.25
N PHE A 3 22.06 8.81 -16.79
CA PHE A 3 22.75 7.63 -16.25
C PHE A 3 23.08 7.77 -14.76
N THR A 4 23.43 8.97 -14.31
CA THR A 4 23.74 9.28 -12.91
C THR A 4 22.53 9.12 -11.99
N GLU A 5 21.32 9.46 -12.44
CA GLU A 5 20.08 9.28 -11.67
C GLU A 5 19.75 7.80 -11.48
N TYR A 6 19.94 6.95 -12.51
CA TYR A 6 19.76 5.51 -12.37
C TYR A 6 20.74 4.91 -11.36
N LEU A 7 22.03 5.28 -11.47
CA LEU A 7 23.06 4.77 -10.58
C LEU A 7 22.79 5.17 -9.12
N LEU A 8 22.36 6.42 -8.90
CA LEU A 8 22.04 6.90 -7.55
C LEU A 8 20.85 6.15 -6.94
N ASP A 9 19.81 5.85 -7.72
CA ASP A 9 18.64 5.11 -7.23
C ASP A 9 19.01 3.66 -6.86
N ILE A 10 19.81 2.98 -7.70
CA ILE A 10 20.31 1.63 -7.38
C ILE A 10 21.19 1.65 -6.13
N VAL A 11 22.17 2.56 -6.07
CA VAL A 11 23.11 2.65 -4.95
C VAL A 11 22.37 2.96 -3.65
N SER A 12 21.46 3.94 -3.65
CA SER A 12 20.68 4.28 -2.46
C SER A 12 19.77 3.15 -2.00
N THR A 13 19.10 2.45 -2.93
CA THR A 13 18.27 1.28 -2.62
C THR A 13 19.11 0.14 -2.04
N THR A 14 20.30 -0.10 -2.60
CA THR A 14 21.24 -1.12 -2.11
C THR A 14 21.75 -0.77 -0.71
N LEU A 15 22.09 0.49 -0.46
CA LEU A 15 22.48 0.96 0.88
C LEU A 15 21.32 0.80 1.88
N GLY A 16 20.08 1.03 1.46
CA GLY A 16 18.89 0.77 2.26
C GLY A 16 18.68 -0.72 2.60
N ALA A 17 19.09 -1.64 1.73
CA ALA A 17 18.98 -3.07 2.02
C ALA A 17 19.87 -3.51 3.21
N ILE A 18 20.95 -2.78 3.51
CA ILE A 18 21.87 -3.11 4.61
C ILE A 18 21.17 -3.09 5.97
N PRO A 19 20.57 -1.97 6.44
CA PRO A 19 19.88 -1.96 7.73
C PRO A 19 18.69 -2.92 7.78
N LEU A 20 17.95 -3.13 6.68
CA LEU A 20 16.86 -4.11 6.63
C LEU A 20 17.38 -5.55 6.80
N ARG A 21 18.54 -5.87 6.22
CA ARG A 21 19.18 -7.18 6.40
C ARG A 21 19.67 -7.37 7.84
N VAL A 22 20.24 -6.33 8.44
CA VAL A 22 20.66 -6.36 9.85
C VAL A 22 19.44 -6.62 10.73
N PHE A 23 18.34 -5.90 10.51
CA PHE A 23 17.10 -6.15 11.24
C PHE A 23 16.52 -7.55 11.03
N GLY A 24 16.63 -8.10 9.82
CA GLY A 24 16.26 -9.49 9.54
C GLY A 24 17.09 -10.47 10.38
N HIS A 25 18.41 -10.25 10.46
CA HIS A 25 19.30 -11.04 11.30
C HIS A 25 18.95 -10.90 12.79
N ASP A 26 18.78 -9.68 13.29
CA ASP A 26 18.41 -9.42 14.68
C ASP A 26 17.04 -10.04 15.01
N THR A 27 16.10 -10.02 14.09
CA THR A 27 14.79 -10.69 14.25
C THR A 27 14.95 -12.20 14.35
N GLN A 28 15.85 -12.81 13.56
CA GLN A 28 16.15 -14.23 13.66
C GLN A 28 16.83 -14.58 14.99
N GLU A 29 17.65 -13.68 15.55
CA GLU A 29 18.35 -13.89 16.82
C GLU A 29 17.42 -13.72 18.03
N PHE A 30 16.70 -12.59 18.11
CA PHE A 30 15.88 -12.21 19.26
C PHE A 30 14.43 -12.70 19.21
N VAL A 31 13.97 -13.13 18.03
CA VAL A 31 12.60 -13.63 17.77
C VAL A 31 12.70 -14.94 17.01
N ASN A 32 13.49 -15.88 17.51
CA ASN A 32 13.74 -17.21 16.90
C ASN A 32 12.55 -18.19 17.01
N TYR A 33 11.35 -17.68 17.25
CA TYR A 33 10.07 -18.40 17.35
C TYR A 33 9.04 -17.75 16.40
N PRO A 34 8.00 -18.49 15.96
CA PRO A 34 6.96 -17.93 15.12
C PRO A 34 6.15 -16.87 15.88
N PHE A 35 6.07 -15.66 15.33
CA PHE A 35 5.45 -14.51 15.99
C PHE A 35 4.02 -14.22 15.50
N ILE A 36 3.05 -14.22 16.43
CA ILE A 36 1.61 -14.01 16.18
C ILE A 36 1.09 -14.99 15.12
N ASP A 37 0.69 -14.52 13.94
CA ASP A 37 0.05 -15.33 12.91
C ASP A 37 1.05 -16.22 12.14
N GLU A 38 2.35 -15.95 12.31
CA GLU A 38 3.43 -16.69 11.67
C GLU A 38 3.39 -18.19 12.01
N ILE A 39 2.85 -18.57 13.18
CA ILE A 39 2.70 -19.96 13.59
C ILE A 39 1.72 -20.73 12.69
N PHE A 40 0.67 -20.07 12.19
CA PHE A 40 -0.28 -20.67 11.25
C PHE A 40 0.35 -20.80 9.87
N HIS A 41 1.06 -19.76 9.42
CA HIS A 41 1.74 -19.76 8.12
C HIS A 41 2.88 -20.79 8.06
N LEU A 42 3.67 -20.92 9.13
CA LEU A 42 4.78 -21.86 9.23
C LEU A 42 4.27 -23.30 9.17
N ARG A 43 3.32 -23.68 10.05
CA ARG A 43 2.79 -25.06 10.10
C ARG A 43 2.15 -25.47 8.78
N GLN A 44 1.39 -24.56 8.15
CA GLN A 44 0.78 -24.83 6.85
C GLN A 44 1.82 -25.05 5.74
N THR A 45 2.86 -24.22 5.70
CA THR A 45 3.93 -24.38 4.70
C THR A 45 4.70 -25.68 4.93
N GLN A 46 4.99 -26.03 6.18
CA GLN A 46 5.68 -27.27 6.53
C GLN A 46 4.91 -28.51 6.08
N ALA A 47 3.59 -28.54 6.29
CA ALA A 47 2.75 -29.63 5.77
C ALA A 47 2.87 -29.76 4.24
N TYR A 48 2.90 -28.65 3.50
CA TYR A 48 3.08 -28.67 2.04
C TYR A 48 4.51 -29.07 1.63
N CYS A 49 5.53 -28.64 2.38
CA CYS A 49 6.91 -29.09 2.20
C CYS A 49 7.07 -30.61 2.38
N ASP A 50 6.30 -31.20 3.31
CA ASP A 50 6.28 -32.64 3.57
C ASP A 50 5.40 -33.42 2.57
N GLY A 51 4.78 -32.73 1.61
CA GLY A 51 3.93 -33.32 0.58
C GLY A 51 2.48 -33.54 0.98
N ASP A 52 2.05 -33.10 2.17
CA ASP A 52 0.65 -33.11 2.59
C ASP A 52 -0.11 -31.89 2.06
N TRP A 53 -0.41 -31.93 0.75
CA TRP A 53 -1.17 -30.90 0.05
C TRP A 53 -2.66 -30.86 0.45
N GLY A 54 -3.14 -31.85 1.22
CA GLY A 54 -4.53 -31.92 1.69
C GLY A 54 -4.77 -31.23 3.03
N TYR A 55 -3.71 -30.98 3.80
CA TYR A 55 -3.79 -30.29 5.08
C TYR A 55 -4.19 -28.81 4.92
N TRP A 56 -5.10 -28.33 5.77
CA TRP A 56 -5.45 -26.92 5.86
C TRP A 56 -5.68 -26.49 7.31
N ASP A 57 -4.94 -25.50 7.79
CA ASP A 57 -5.15 -24.91 9.11
C ASP A 57 -6.40 -24.00 9.08
N PRO A 58 -7.45 -24.31 9.88
CA PRO A 58 -8.70 -23.56 9.86
C PRO A 58 -8.59 -22.10 10.36
N LYS A 59 -7.46 -21.72 10.98
CA LYS A 59 -7.18 -20.34 11.40
C LYS A 59 -6.69 -19.44 10.27
N ILE A 60 -6.28 -20.01 9.14
CA ILE A 60 -5.80 -19.24 8.00
C ILE A 60 -6.98 -18.61 7.25
N THR A 61 -6.97 -17.29 7.16
CA THR A 61 -8.01 -16.52 6.48
C THR A 61 -7.67 -16.19 5.03
N THR A 62 -6.38 -16.26 4.66
CA THR A 62 -5.82 -15.94 3.34
C THR A 62 -5.72 -17.15 2.41
N PRO A 63 -5.63 -16.98 1.08
CA PRO A 63 -5.44 -18.10 0.17
C PRO A 63 -4.01 -18.67 0.20
N PRO A 64 -3.78 -19.83 -0.43
CA PRO A 64 -2.59 -20.65 -0.21
C PRO A 64 -1.29 -20.14 -0.88
N GLY A 65 -1.28 -18.95 -1.50
CA GLY A 65 -0.18 -18.47 -2.33
C GLY A 65 1.17 -18.45 -1.61
N LEU A 66 1.19 -18.03 -0.34
CA LEU A 66 2.41 -18.02 0.48
C LEU A 66 2.97 -19.42 0.71
N TYR A 67 2.11 -20.41 0.90
CA TYR A 67 2.50 -21.77 1.24
C TYR A 67 2.99 -22.53 0.01
N TYR A 68 2.36 -22.31 -1.16
CA TYR A 68 2.87 -22.83 -2.42
C TYR A 68 4.23 -22.23 -2.77
N LEU A 69 4.41 -20.93 -2.56
CA LEU A 69 5.68 -20.27 -2.77
C LEU A 69 6.75 -20.78 -1.80
N GLY A 70 6.41 -20.96 -0.52
CA GLY A 70 7.29 -21.53 0.49
C GLY A 70 7.72 -22.96 0.17
N ALA A 71 6.79 -23.82 -0.26
CA ALA A 71 7.10 -25.20 -0.67
C ALA A 71 7.99 -25.24 -1.93
N ALA A 72 7.74 -24.37 -2.91
CA ALA A 72 8.61 -24.23 -4.08
C ALA A 72 10.01 -23.73 -3.69
N TYR A 73 10.10 -22.78 -2.75
CA TYR A 73 11.36 -22.28 -2.23
C TYR A 73 12.15 -23.37 -1.50
N ASN A 74 11.49 -24.21 -0.70
CA ASN A 74 12.10 -25.35 -0.01
C ASN A 74 12.78 -26.34 -0.99
N ILE A 75 12.18 -26.57 -2.16
CA ILE A 75 12.78 -27.40 -3.22
C ILE A 75 14.04 -26.73 -3.79
N LEU A 76 14.05 -25.40 -3.92
CA LEU A 76 15.19 -24.64 -4.44
C LEU A 76 16.35 -24.52 -3.45
N THR A 77 16.08 -24.64 -2.14
CA THR A 77 17.07 -24.49 -1.06
C THR A 77 17.44 -25.82 -0.39
N ASP A 78 17.18 -26.95 -1.03
CA ASP A 78 17.53 -28.30 -0.55
C ASP A 78 16.98 -28.65 0.85
N GLY A 79 15.72 -28.28 1.16
CA GLY A 79 14.96 -28.93 2.24
C GLY A 79 14.89 -28.20 3.59
N SER A 80 15.33 -26.96 3.71
CA SER A 80 15.11 -26.16 4.92
C SER A 80 13.74 -25.45 4.89
N CYS A 81 12.66 -26.18 5.21
CA CYS A 81 11.34 -25.59 5.46
C CYS A 81 11.21 -25.10 6.92
N ASP A 82 12.27 -24.46 7.41
CA ASP A 82 12.33 -23.89 8.75
C ASP A 82 11.94 -22.41 8.76
N LEU A 83 11.76 -21.86 9.95
CA LEU A 83 11.33 -20.48 10.13
C LEU A 83 12.30 -19.47 9.51
N SER A 84 13.61 -19.70 9.63
CA SER A 84 14.64 -18.77 9.13
C SER A 84 14.63 -18.72 7.60
N SER A 85 14.58 -19.88 6.96
CA SER A 85 14.49 -20.03 5.51
C SER A 85 13.22 -19.36 4.98
N LEU A 86 12.06 -19.61 5.59
CA LEU A 86 10.80 -19.00 5.16
C LEU A 86 10.76 -17.48 5.40
N ARG A 87 11.38 -16.96 6.47
CA ARG A 87 11.57 -15.50 6.63
C ARG A 87 12.47 -14.92 5.53
N SER A 88 13.54 -15.64 5.14
CA SER A 88 14.43 -15.19 4.06
C SER A 88 13.71 -15.04 2.72
N LEU A 89 12.69 -15.87 2.46
CA LEU A 89 11.82 -15.75 1.28
C LEU A 89 11.08 -14.40 1.25
N ASN A 90 10.63 -13.89 2.39
CA ASN A 90 10.00 -12.56 2.46
C ASN A 90 11.01 -11.43 2.27
N PHE A 91 12.23 -11.57 2.79
CA PHE A 91 13.30 -10.60 2.50
C PHE A 91 13.61 -10.53 0.99
N ILE A 92 13.67 -11.68 0.31
CA ILE A 92 13.80 -11.76 -1.16
C ILE A 92 12.62 -11.04 -1.83
N GLY A 93 11.39 -11.25 -1.35
CA GLY A 93 10.21 -10.54 -1.84
C GLY A 93 10.35 -9.02 -1.77
N GLY A 94 10.91 -8.49 -0.68
CA GLY A 94 11.24 -7.06 -0.56
C GLY A 94 12.23 -6.57 -1.62
N LEU A 95 13.28 -7.35 -1.91
CA LEU A 95 14.23 -7.04 -2.97
C LEU A 95 13.56 -7.05 -4.36
N VAL A 96 12.67 -8.02 -4.62
CA VAL A 96 11.88 -8.08 -5.86
C VAL A 96 10.98 -6.85 -5.99
N LEU A 97 10.32 -6.43 -4.90
CA LEU A 97 9.50 -5.21 -4.89
C LEU A 97 10.34 -3.97 -5.25
N ALA A 98 11.55 -3.86 -4.70
CA ALA A 98 12.48 -2.78 -5.03
C ALA A 98 12.90 -2.80 -6.51
N LEU A 99 13.13 -3.97 -7.09
CA LEU A 99 13.44 -4.12 -8.52
C LEU A 99 12.27 -3.72 -9.42
N ILE A 100 11.03 -4.05 -9.05
CA ILE A 100 9.83 -3.63 -9.78
C ILE A 100 9.66 -2.11 -9.69
N ALA A 101 9.87 -1.52 -8.52
CA ALA A 101 9.85 -0.06 -8.35
C ALA A 101 10.92 0.61 -9.22
N PHE A 102 12.13 0.05 -9.28
CA PHE A 102 13.21 0.53 -10.15
C PHE A 102 12.84 0.45 -11.64
N TYR A 103 12.28 -0.68 -12.07
CA TYR A 103 11.78 -0.85 -13.42
C TYR A 103 10.72 0.21 -13.78
N LEU A 104 9.75 0.43 -12.89
CA LEU A 104 8.74 1.49 -13.07
C LEU A 104 9.40 2.86 -13.17
N ARG A 105 10.33 3.18 -12.27
CA ARG A 105 11.04 4.48 -12.28
C ARG A 105 11.80 4.72 -13.59
N ILE A 106 12.34 3.67 -14.21
CA ILE A 106 13.01 3.77 -15.53
C ILE A 106 12.01 3.99 -16.66
N LYS A 107 10.87 3.31 -16.62
CA LYS A 107 9.90 3.31 -17.72
C LYS A 107 8.94 4.49 -17.69
N VAL A 108 8.77 5.09 -16.52
CA VAL A 108 7.86 6.21 -16.32
C VAL A 108 8.62 7.52 -16.43
N ASP A 109 8.18 8.37 -17.34
CA ASP A 109 8.76 9.70 -17.50
C ASP A 109 8.54 10.55 -16.25
N ASN A 110 9.62 11.17 -15.76
CA ASN A 110 9.62 12.04 -14.58
C ASN A 110 8.99 11.38 -13.34
N ALA A 111 9.35 10.12 -13.07
CA ALA A 111 8.91 9.39 -11.88
C ALA A 111 9.19 10.16 -10.57
N GLY A 112 8.13 10.37 -9.78
CA GLY A 112 8.15 11.16 -8.54
C GLY A 112 8.56 10.39 -7.29
N PHE A 113 9.13 9.19 -7.42
CA PHE A 113 9.44 8.27 -6.32
C PHE A 113 10.78 7.57 -6.55
N THR A 114 11.52 7.25 -5.49
CA THR A 114 12.73 6.41 -5.53
C THR A 114 12.37 4.94 -5.30
N SER A 115 13.20 4.03 -5.80
CA SER A 115 13.01 2.60 -5.49
C SER A 115 13.21 2.33 -4.01
N LEU A 116 14.15 3.08 -3.41
CA LEU A 116 14.37 3.10 -1.98
C LEU A 116 13.11 3.45 -1.20
N SER A 117 12.31 4.43 -1.64
CA SER A 117 11.16 4.85 -0.84
C SER A 117 10.04 3.81 -0.80
N ILE A 118 9.81 3.14 -1.92
CA ILE A 118 8.89 1.99 -1.97
C ILE A 118 9.43 0.83 -1.11
N PHE A 119 10.73 0.57 -1.18
CA PHE A 119 11.36 -0.53 -0.45
C PHE A 119 11.38 -0.29 1.07
N MET A 120 11.72 0.93 1.52
CA MET A 120 11.80 1.34 2.92
C MET A 120 10.48 1.78 3.54
N ASN A 121 9.37 1.63 2.80
CA ASN A 121 8.06 2.01 3.29
C ASN A 121 7.79 1.38 4.68
N PRO A 122 7.54 2.21 5.71
CA PRO A 122 7.38 1.75 7.09
C PRO A 122 6.27 0.72 7.29
N LEU A 123 5.24 0.72 6.43
CA LEU A 123 4.10 -0.21 6.53
C LEU A 123 4.44 -1.63 6.11
N VAL A 124 5.42 -1.83 5.22
CA VAL A 124 5.77 -3.18 4.68
C VAL A 124 7.11 -3.67 5.20
N ALA A 125 8.04 -2.76 5.54
CA ALA A 125 9.43 -3.10 5.82
C ALA A 125 9.62 -4.10 6.97
N ILE A 126 8.76 -4.08 8.01
CA ILE A 126 8.83 -5.05 9.11
C ILE A 126 8.52 -6.49 8.66
N TYR A 127 7.64 -6.64 7.67
CA TYR A 127 7.24 -7.95 7.14
C TYR A 127 8.28 -8.56 6.20
N TYR A 128 9.37 -7.88 5.88
CA TYR A 128 10.53 -8.52 5.23
C TYR A 128 11.25 -9.47 6.19
N SER A 129 11.11 -9.26 7.50
CA SER A 129 11.77 -10.05 8.55
C SER A 129 10.86 -11.12 9.16
N LEU A 130 9.59 -11.18 8.74
CA LEU A 130 8.57 -12.10 9.24
C LEU A 130 7.86 -12.80 8.07
N PHE A 131 7.48 -14.05 8.24
CA PHE A 131 6.85 -14.89 7.21
C PHE A 131 5.33 -14.68 7.13
N TYR A 132 4.95 -13.54 6.54
CA TYR A 132 3.58 -13.08 6.32
C TYR A 132 3.23 -12.96 4.82
N THR A 133 1.94 -12.94 4.52
CA THR A 133 1.42 -12.84 3.13
C THR A 133 1.64 -11.47 2.49
N ASP A 134 1.83 -10.43 3.29
CA ASP A 134 1.85 -9.02 2.90
C ASP A 134 2.87 -8.67 1.81
N VAL A 135 4.09 -9.22 1.91
CA VAL A 135 5.21 -8.87 1.01
C VAL A 135 4.94 -9.35 -0.40
N TRP A 136 4.67 -10.65 -0.58
CA TRP A 136 4.44 -11.22 -1.90
C TRP A 136 3.09 -10.80 -2.49
N SER A 137 2.09 -10.54 -1.63
CA SER A 137 0.87 -9.83 -2.03
C SER A 137 1.19 -8.49 -2.71
N ALA A 138 2.06 -7.67 -2.09
CA ALA A 138 2.47 -6.40 -2.66
C ALA A 138 3.30 -6.55 -3.94
N VAL A 139 4.26 -7.49 -3.96
CA VAL A 139 5.11 -7.78 -5.14
C VAL A 139 4.26 -8.05 -6.38
N PHE A 140 3.31 -8.98 -6.30
CA PHE A 140 2.53 -9.37 -7.47
C PHE A 140 1.48 -8.32 -7.88
N ALA A 141 0.88 -7.62 -6.91
CA ALA A 141 -0.04 -6.52 -7.21
C ALA A 141 0.68 -5.34 -7.91
N VAL A 142 1.87 -4.97 -7.43
CA VAL A 142 2.68 -3.90 -8.04
C VAL A 142 3.26 -4.36 -9.38
N ALA A 143 3.64 -5.63 -9.53
CA ALA A 143 4.07 -6.19 -10.82
C ALA A 143 2.94 -6.15 -11.87
N SER A 144 1.72 -6.53 -11.48
CA SER A 144 0.52 -6.46 -12.32
C SER A 144 0.31 -5.02 -12.83
N TYR A 145 0.33 -4.03 -11.93
CA TYR A 145 0.27 -2.62 -12.29
C TYR A 145 1.45 -2.18 -13.17
N ALA A 146 2.68 -2.62 -12.87
CA ALA A 146 3.86 -2.24 -13.62
C ALA A 146 3.75 -2.66 -15.09
N ILE A 147 3.34 -3.90 -15.36
CA ILE A 147 3.12 -4.39 -16.73
C ILE A 147 2.00 -3.60 -17.42
N ALA A 148 0.89 -3.34 -16.72
CA ALA A 148 -0.23 -2.58 -17.26
C ALA A 148 0.16 -1.14 -17.62
N ALA A 149 0.84 -0.44 -16.71
CA ALA A 149 1.17 0.98 -16.86
C ALA A 149 2.29 1.25 -17.87
N THR A 150 3.25 0.33 -18.04
CA THR A 150 4.39 0.54 -18.95
C THR A 150 4.18 -0.06 -20.34
N THR A 151 3.16 -0.90 -20.51
CA THR A 151 2.84 -1.60 -21.77
C THR A 151 4.08 -2.16 -22.48
N PRO A 152 4.88 -3.04 -21.83
CA PRO A 152 6.23 -3.35 -22.31
C PRO A 152 6.26 -4.26 -23.54
N PHE A 153 5.15 -4.90 -23.87
CA PHE A 153 5.04 -5.82 -24.99
C PHE A 153 4.40 -5.13 -26.21
N LYS A 154 4.74 -5.59 -27.41
CA LYS A 154 4.13 -5.09 -28.66
C LYS A 154 2.63 -5.37 -28.76
N SER A 155 2.15 -6.42 -28.08
CA SER A 155 0.74 -6.80 -28.07
C SER A 155 0.09 -6.34 -26.78
N ASP A 156 -0.90 -5.46 -26.89
CA ASP A 156 -1.67 -5.00 -25.73
C ASP A 156 -2.45 -6.13 -25.06
N TYR A 157 -2.90 -7.12 -25.84
CA TYR A 157 -3.56 -8.31 -25.29
C TYR A 157 -2.58 -9.18 -24.48
N LEU A 158 -1.33 -9.31 -24.91
CA LEU A 158 -0.30 -10.00 -24.14
C LEU A 158 0.01 -9.24 -22.84
N THR A 159 0.10 -7.90 -22.91
CA THR A 159 0.22 -7.03 -21.74
C THR A 159 -0.94 -7.25 -20.76
N ALA A 160 -2.18 -7.23 -21.25
CA ALA A 160 -3.38 -7.49 -20.46
C ALA A 160 -3.34 -8.88 -19.81
N SER A 161 -2.96 -9.91 -20.57
CA SER A 161 -2.92 -11.30 -20.10
C SER A 161 -1.87 -11.50 -19.00
N ILE A 162 -0.66 -10.94 -19.17
CA ILE A 162 0.40 -11.05 -18.16
C ILE A 162 0.06 -10.23 -16.92
N SER A 163 -0.47 -9.02 -17.09
CA SER A 163 -0.89 -8.18 -15.97
C SER A 163 -2.01 -8.83 -15.16
N ALA A 164 -3.05 -9.36 -15.81
CA ALA A 164 -4.13 -10.11 -15.17
C ALA A 164 -3.59 -11.36 -14.45
N ALA A 165 -2.74 -12.17 -15.10
CA ALA A 165 -2.14 -13.35 -14.45
C ALA A 165 -1.34 -13.00 -13.19
N LEU A 166 -0.54 -11.93 -13.20
CA LEU A 166 0.15 -11.44 -12.01
C LEU A 166 -0.85 -10.93 -10.95
N GLY A 167 -1.92 -10.27 -11.38
CA GLY A 167 -3.03 -9.86 -10.52
C GLY A 167 -3.67 -11.06 -9.83
N LEU A 168 -4.00 -12.11 -10.58
CA LEU A 168 -4.55 -13.34 -10.04
C LEU A 168 -3.60 -14.04 -9.07
N ILE A 169 -2.30 -14.09 -9.38
CA ILE A 169 -1.30 -14.60 -8.43
C ILE A 169 -1.34 -13.78 -7.14
N SER A 170 -1.42 -12.45 -7.21
CA SER A 170 -1.55 -11.60 -6.02
C SER A 170 -2.82 -11.91 -5.20
N VAL A 171 -3.93 -12.29 -5.85
CA VAL A 171 -5.17 -12.73 -5.18
C VAL A 171 -4.93 -13.98 -4.33
N THR A 172 -4.02 -14.87 -4.76
CA THR A 172 -3.67 -16.07 -3.98
C THR A 172 -2.96 -15.77 -2.66
N PHE A 173 -2.42 -14.56 -2.47
CA PHE A 173 -1.87 -14.12 -1.18
C PHE A 173 -2.91 -13.37 -0.35
N ARG A 174 -3.76 -12.56 -1.01
CA ARG A 174 -4.85 -11.81 -0.36
C ARG A 174 -6.05 -11.65 -1.28
N GLN A 175 -7.24 -12.04 -0.81
CA GLN A 175 -8.48 -11.96 -1.59
C GLN A 175 -8.82 -10.55 -2.05
N THR A 176 -8.55 -9.55 -1.20
CA THR A 176 -8.81 -8.14 -1.49
C THR A 176 -8.04 -7.64 -2.72
N ASN A 177 -6.99 -8.34 -3.15
CA ASN A 177 -6.22 -7.96 -4.33
C ASN A 177 -6.99 -8.04 -5.64
N ILE A 178 -8.17 -8.65 -5.66
CA ILE A 178 -9.05 -8.60 -6.84
C ILE A 178 -9.39 -7.15 -7.24
N VAL A 179 -9.47 -6.26 -6.24
CA VAL A 179 -9.70 -4.82 -6.46
C VAL A 179 -8.47 -4.19 -7.12
N TRP A 180 -7.26 -4.57 -6.70
CA TRP A 180 -6.01 -4.08 -7.28
C TRP A 180 -5.74 -4.65 -8.68
N THR A 181 -6.26 -5.83 -9.00
CA THR A 181 -6.32 -6.36 -10.37
C THR A 181 -7.20 -5.49 -11.27
N ALA A 182 -8.37 -5.04 -10.79
CA ALA A 182 -9.20 -4.07 -11.50
C ALA A 182 -8.53 -2.69 -11.63
N PHE A 183 -7.77 -2.25 -10.61
CA PHE A 183 -6.95 -1.05 -10.69
C PHE A 183 -5.87 -1.14 -11.79
N ALA A 184 -5.18 -2.27 -11.90
CA ALA A 184 -4.21 -2.52 -12.97
C ALA A 184 -4.87 -2.53 -14.36
N MET A 185 -6.09 -3.07 -14.50
CA MET A 185 -6.88 -2.98 -15.73
C MET A 185 -7.12 -1.51 -16.12
N ILE A 186 -7.51 -0.65 -15.17
CA ILE A 186 -7.71 0.79 -15.45
C ILE A 186 -6.37 1.44 -15.83
N ALA A 187 -5.26 1.08 -15.20
CA ALA A 187 -3.93 1.58 -15.56
C ALA A 187 -3.54 1.21 -17.00
N LEU A 188 -3.86 0.00 -17.45
CA LEU A 188 -3.64 -0.42 -18.84
C LEU A 188 -4.46 0.43 -19.81
N LEU A 189 -5.75 0.60 -19.52
CA LEU A 189 -6.65 1.40 -20.36
C LEU A 189 -6.20 2.87 -20.41
N ASP A 190 -5.75 3.43 -19.29
CA ASP A 190 -5.19 4.78 -19.20
C ASP A 190 -3.91 4.93 -20.04
N ALA A 191 -2.99 3.96 -19.94
CA ALA A 191 -1.75 3.95 -20.71
C ALA A 191 -2.01 3.88 -22.24
N ILE A 192 -2.93 3.01 -22.66
CA ILE A 192 -3.33 2.90 -24.08
C ILE A 192 -4.04 4.16 -24.54
N SER A 193 -4.92 4.74 -23.71
CA SER A 193 -5.63 5.99 -24.02
C SER A 193 -4.66 7.15 -24.26
N LYS A 194 -3.61 7.27 -23.43
CA LYS A 194 -2.55 8.28 -23.59
C LYS A 194 -1.72 8.07 -24.85
N ARG A 195 -1.52 6.82 -25.27
CA ARG A 195 -0.74 6.44 -26.46
C ARG A 195 -1.50 6.65 -27.76
N ASP A 196 -2.77 6.24 -27.80
CA ASP A 196 -3.51 6.08 -29.05
C ASP A 196 -4.50 7.22 -29.33
N GLU A 197 -4.95 7.99 -28.32
CA GLU A 197 -5.86 9.12 -28.50
C GLU A 197 -5.12 10.47 -28.40
N HIS A 198 -5.22 11.28 -29.45
CA HIS A 198 -4.74 12.67 -29.47
C HIS A 198 -5.88 13.64 -29.81
N PRO A 199 -6.10 14.72 -29.02
CA PRO A 199 -5.36 15.12 -27.82
C PRO A 199 -6.03 14.57 -26.54
N TYR A 200 -5.35 13.67 -25.81
CA TYR A 200 -5.76 13.23 -24.47
C TYR A 200 -5.81 14.47 -23.54
N THR A 201 -6.98 15.09 -23.34
CA THR A 201 -7.08 16.48 -22.86
C THR A 201 -7.88 16.71 -21.57
N LYS A 202 -7.16 17.39 -20.66
CA LYS A 202 -7.51 18.35 -19.60
C LYS A 202 -8.57 18.02 -18.53
N THR A 203 -9.70 17.40 -18.84
CA THR A 203 -10.77 17.21 -17.83
C THR A 203 -10.96 15.75 -17.42
N VAL A 204 -11.42 15.53 -16.18
CA VAL A 204 -11.76 14.18 -15.66
C VAL A 204 -12.78 13.50 -16.59
N SER A 205 -13.78 14.26 -17.05
CA SER A 205 -14.82 13.69 -17.92
C SER A 205 -14.24 13.19 -19.24
N ASP A 206 -13.27 13.88 -19.81
CA ASP A 206 -12.70 13.52 -21.11
C ASP A 206 -11.74 12.34 -20.95
N GLN A 207 -10.98 12.28 -19.86
CA GLN A 207 -10.18 11.09 -19.52
C GLN A 207 -11.05 9.84 -19.33
N ILE A 208 -12.17 9.96 -18.61
CA ILE A 208 -13.11 8.85 -18.44
C ILE A 208 -13.72 8.44 -19.79
N LYS A 209 -14.15 9.40 -20.62
CA LYS A 209 -14.69 9.10 -21.95
C LYS A 209 -13.66 8.39 -22.85
N SER A 210 -12.39 8.79 -22.76
CA SER A 210 -11.29 8.16 -23.51
C SER A 210 -11.08 6.71 -23.06
N ILE A 211 -11.01 6.47 -21.75
CA ILE A 211 -10.92 5.11 -21.17
C ILE A 211 -12.11 4.25 -21.61
N VAL A 212 -13.33 4.78 -21.58
CA VAL A 212 -14.54 4.08 -22.05
C VAL A 212 -14.47 3.80 -23.55
N SER A 213 -14.04 4.76 -24.36
CA SER A 213 -13.83 4.61 -25.81
C SER A 213 -12.85 3.47 -26.13
N VAL A 214 -11.69 3.45 -25.47
CA VAL A 214 -10.68 2.38 -25.61
C VAL A 214 -11.26 1.04 -25.14
N SER A 215 -11.99 1.01 -24.03
CA SER A 215 -12.62 -0.21 -23.51
C SER A 215 -13.62 -0.82 -24.48
N LEU A 216 -14.40 0.01 -25.18
CA LEU A 216 -15.39 -0.44 -26.16
C LEU A 216 -14.73 -0.89 -27.47
N LYS A 217 -13.73 -0.16 -27.95
CA LYS A 217 -12.99 -0.50 -29.18
C LYS A 217 -12.16 -1.77 -29.00
N ASN A 218 -11.51 -1.91 -27.85
CA ASN A 218 -10.56 -2.99 -27.54
C ASN A 218 -11.07 -3.86 -26.38
N TRP A 219 -12.35 -4.25 -26.41
CA TRP A 219 -12.98 -5.03 -25.33
C TRP A 219 -12.28 -6.37 -25.02
N LEU A 220 -11.55 -6.94 -25.98
CA LEU A 220 -10.72 -8.12 -25.78
C LEU A 220 -9.65 -7.93 -24.69
N LEU A 221 -9.20 -6.70 -24.44
CA LEU A 221 -8.25 -6.39 -23.36
C LEU A 221 -8.85 -6.61 -21.97
N LEU A 222 -10.18 -6.61 -21.86
CA LEU A 222 -10.89 -6.82 -20.60
C LEU A 222 -11.02 -8.31 -20.26
N ILE A 223 -10.95 -9.21 -21.26
CA ILE A 223 -11.19 -10.65 -21.07
C ILE A 223 -10.31 -11.26 -19.97
N PRO A 224 -8.97 -11.04 -19.93
CA PRO A 224 -8.14 -11.62 -18.89
C PRO A 224 -8.56 -11.19 -17.48
N TYR A 225 -8.84 -9.91 -17.27
CA TYR A 225 -9.29 -9.39 -15.96
C TYR A 225 -10.70 -9.83 -15.59
N LEU A 226 -11.61 -9.95 -16.58
CA LEU A 226 -12.95 -10.49 -16.37
C LEU A 226 -12.90 -11.97 -15.99
N ALA A 227 -11.97 -12.75 -16.56
CA ALA A 227 -11.75 -14.13 -16.17
C ALA A 227 -11.35 -14.23 -14.69
N ASP A 228 -10.45 -13.37 -14.22
CA ASP A 228 -10.08 -13.30 -12.79
C ASP A 228 -11.28 -12.96 -11.91
N ALA A 229 -12.08 -11.96 -12.30
CA ALA A 229 -13.28 -11.56 -11.58
C ALA A 229 -14.33 -12.68 -11.50
N ILE A 230 -14.55 -13.41 -12.60
CA ILE A 230 -15.46 -14.57 -12.65
C ILE A 230 -14.93 -15.70 -11.76
N LEU A 231 -13.63 -15.99 -11.82
CA LEU A 231 -13.01 -17.01 -10.99
C LEU A 231 -13.16 -16.66 -9.49
N PHE A 232 -12.93 -15.41 -9.13
CA PHE A 232 -13.10 -14.92 -7.76
C PHE A 232 -14.56 -14.96 -7.31
N ALA A 233 -15.51 -14.59 -8.17
CA ALA A 233 -16.94 -14.69 -7.87
C ALA A 233 -17.37 -16.15 -7.65
N ASN A 234 -16.92 -17.07 -8.50
CA ASN A 234 -17.17 -18.50 -8.33
C ASN A 234 -16.56 -19.03 -7.02
N PHE A 235 -15.35 -18.56 -6.66
CA PHE A 235 -14.74 -18.87 -5.37
C PHE A 235 -15.63 -18.41 -4.20
N ILE A 236 -16.15 -17.19 -4.22
CA ILE A 236 -17.04 -16.69 -3.16
C ILE A 236 -18.33 -17.53 -3.09
N LEU A 237 -18.94 -17.86 -4.23
CA LEU A 237 -20.16 -18.68 -4.28
C LEU A 237 -19.94 -20.08 -3.71
N TYR A 238 -18.79 -20.69 -4.01
CA TYR A 238 -18.42 -22.01 -3.49
C TYR A 238 -18.04 -21.97 -2.01
N ASN A 239 -17.26 -20.98 -1.58
CA ASN A 239 -16.76 -20.87 -0.21
C ASN A 239 -17.78 -20.26 0.77
N GLY A 240 -18.75 -19.50 0.28
CA GLY A 240 -19.77 -18.80 1.10
C GLY A 240 -19.23 -17.62 1.93
N SER A 241 -17.97 -17.22 1.73
CA SER A 241 -17.33 -16.06 2.36
C SER A 241 -16.16 -15.57 1.50
N ILE A 242 -15.74 -14.32 1.73
CA ILE A 242 -14.49 -13.78 1.16
C ILE A 242 -13.27 -14.43 1.85
N THR A 243 -13.35 -14.72 3.15
CA THR A 243 -12.26 -15.37 3.90
C THR A 243 -12.36 -16.90 3.85
N LEU A 244 -11.22 -17.58 3.82
CA LEU A 244 -11.17 -19.05 3.78
C LEU A 244 -11.44 -19.66 5.17
N GLY A 245 -10.70 -19.22 6.18
CA GLY A 245 -10.89 -19.57 7.58
C GLY A 245 -11.44 -18.44 8.43
N ASP A 246 -11.69 -18.77 9.70
CA ASP A 246 -12.14 -17.85 10.77
C ASP A 246 -13.29 -16.87 10.40
N LYS A 247 -14.27 -17.37 9.63
CA LYS A 247 -15.38 -16.58 9.06
C LYS A 247 -16.19 -15.79 10.10
N GLY A 248 -16.32 -16.32 11.32
CA GLY A 248 -17.08 -15.69 12.40
C GLY A 248 -16.51 -14.35 12.87
N ASN A 249 -15.19 -14.18 12.79
CA ASN A 249 -14.49 -12.97 13.22
C ASN A 249 -14.18 -12.00 12.08
N HIS A 250 -14.45 -12.39 10.84
CA HIS A 250 -14.18 -11.61 9.64
C HIS A 250 -15.49 -11.17 8.96
N GLN A 251 -16.45 -10.71 9.77
CA GLN A 251 -17.69 -10.17 9.23
C GLN A 251 -17.41 -8.84 8.52
N VAL A 252 -17.97 -8.68 7.33
CA VAL A 252 -17.90 -7.43 6.58
C VAL A 252 -18.64 -6.34 7.35
N THR A 253 -17.96 -5.24 7.63
CA THR A 253 -18.58 -4.06 8.26
C THR A 253 -18.34 -2.84 7.41
N PHE A 254 -19.15 -1.80 7.59
CA PHE A 254 -18.98 -0.55 6.86
C PHE A 254 -18.18 0.44 7.71
N HIS A 255 -16.85 0.39 7.63
CA HIS A 255 -15.93 1.20 8.43
C HIS A 255 -15.37 2.40 7.63
N LEU A 256 -16.19 3.43 7.41
CA LEU A 256 -15.81 4.58 6.59
C LEU A 256 -14.59 5.37 7.12
N MET A 257 -14.34 5.32 8.44
CA MET A 257 -13.17 5.96 9.06
C MET A 257 -11.84 5.43 8.54
N GLN A 258 -11.78 4.20 7.99
CA GLN A 258 -10.56 3.64 7.42
C GLN A 258 -9.97 4.53 6.31
N LEU A 259 -10.81 5.23 5.55
CA LEU A 259 -10.34 6.21 4.56
C LEU A 259 -9.61 7.39 5.21
N LEU A 260 -10.11 7.89 6.34
CA LEU A 260 -9.48 8.99 7.07
C LEU A 260 -8.19 8.52 7.75
N TYR A 261 -8.18 7.32 8.35
CA TYR A 261 -6.97 6.71 8.90
C TYR A 261 -5.90 6.51 7.82
N CYS A 262 -6.25 5.90 6.69
CA CYS A 262 -5.34 5.72 5.56
C CYS A 262 -4.80 7.06 5.05
N SER A 263 -5.65 8.08 4.90
CA SER A 263 -5.23 9.42 4.48
C SER A 263 -4.25 10.05 5.46
N THR A 264 -4.48 9.89 6.78
CA THR A 264 -3.56 10.39 7.81
C THR A 264 -2.22 9.66 7.76
N PHE A 265 -2.19 8.34 7.60
CA PHE A 265 -0.95 7.57 7.46
C PHE A 265 -0.17 7.99 6.20
N ILE A 266 -0.85 8.15 5.07
CA ILE A 266 -0.24 8.66 3.85
C ILE A 266 0.34 10.06 4.10
N ALA A 267 -0.41 10.98 4.70
CA ALA A 267 0.08 12.32 5.00
C ALA A 267 1.31 12.31 5.92
N ILE A 268 1.34 11.46 6.96
CA ILE A 268 2.46 11.37 7.91
C ILE A 268 3.72 10.81 7.23
N PHE A 269 3.62 9.70 6.51
CA PHE A 269 4.81 9.09 5.90
C PHE A 269 5.31 9.83 4.66
N THR A 270 4.49 10.71 4.06
CA THR A 270 4.90 11.56 2.93
C THR A 270 5.24 13.01 3.29
N VAL A 271 5.42 13.34 4.58
CA VAL A 271 5.74 14.71 5.06
C VAL A 271 6.77 15.44 4.19
N PRO A 272 7.95 14.85 3.88
CA PRO A 272 8.96 15.54 3.08
C PRO A 272 8.51 15.92 1.66
N LEU A 273 7.48 15.27 1.12
CA LEU A 273 7.00 15.50 -0.24
C LEU A 273 6.04 16.69 -0.33
N TRP A 274 5.17 16.88 0.66
CA TRP A 274 4.19 17.98 0.66
C TRP A 274 4.61 19.17 1.51
N PHE A 275 5.50 19.00 2.50
CA PHE A 275 5.82 20.06 3.45
C PHE A 275 6.34 21.31 2.74
N SER A 276 5.65 22.43 2.93
CA SER A 276 6.09 23.77 2.50
C SER A 276 5.35 24.82 3.32
N LEU A 277 6.00 25.94 3.61
CA LEU A 277 5.33 27.06 4.29
C LEU A 277 4.14 27.60 3.48
N ASP A 278 4.23 27.53 2.16
CA ASP A 278 3.16 27.97 1.27
C ASP A 278 1.95 27.02 1.30
N LEU A 279 2.15 25.70 1.47
CA LEU A 279 1.03 24.78 1.70
C LEU A 279 0.25 25.18 2.95
N PHE A 280 0.93 25.46 4.06
CA PHE A 280 0.26 25.88 5.29
C PHE A 280 -0.46 27.21 5.12
N LYS A 281 0.19 28.22 4.52
CA LYS A 281 -0.46 29.50 4.21
C LYS A 281 -1.70 29.32 3.34
N ASN A 282 -1.60 28.48 2.31
CA ASN A 282 -2.73 28.17 1.43
C ASN A 282 -3.82 27.41 2.20
N TYR A 283 -3.48 26.45 3.05
CA TYR A 283 -4.45 25.76 3.90
C TYR A 283 -5.23 26.74 4.76
N PHE A 284 -4.56 27.65 5.47
CA PHE A 284 -5.23 28.67 6.29
C PHE A 284 -6.06 29.64 5.44
N LYS A 285 -5.51 30.11 4.31
CA LYS A 285 -6.19 31.03 3.41
C LYS A 285 -7.45 30.40 2.80
N ASP A 286 -7.31 29.20 2.26
CA ASP A 286 -8.34 28.49 1.51
C ASP A 286 -9.44 27.97 2.44
N ASN A 287 -9.15 27.71 3.72
CA ASN A 287 -10.12 27.17 4.66
C ASN A 287 -10.71 28.19 5.65
N LEU A 288 -9.94 29.18 6.09
CA LEU A 288 -10.35 30.12 7.15
C LEU A 288 -10.56 31.56 6.67
N LEU A 289 -9.92 31.98 5.57
CA LEU A 289 -9.97 33.37 5.10
C LEU A 289 -10.82 33.56 3.83
N SER A 290 -11.06 32.50 3.07
CA SER A 290 -11.84 32.52 1.84
C SER A 290 -13.32 32.23 2.10
N THR A 291 -14.23 33.05 1.56
CA THR A 291 -15.68 32.78 1.65
C THR A 291 -16.06 31.41 1.09
N ARG A 292 -15.43 30.99 -0.02
CA ARG A 292 -15.64 29.65 -0.59
C ARG A 292 -15.18 28.55 0.37
N GLY A 293 -14.04 28.78 1.03
CA GLY A 293 -13.51 27.91 2.07
C GLY A 293 -14.42 27.74 3.26
N LEU A 294 -14.90 28.87 3.78
CA LEU A 294 -15.83 28.89 4.92
C LEU A 294 -17.14 28.17 4.58
N LEU A 295 -17.69 28.39 3.38
CA LEU A 295 -18.89 27.67 2.92
C LEU A 295 -18.65 26.18 2.74
N PHE A 296 -17.50 25.79 2.17
CA PHE A 296 -17.11 24.39 2.06
C PHE A 296 -16.97 23.74 3.45
N ASN A 297 -16.27 24.39 4.38
CA ASN A 297 -16.04 23.87 5.74
C ASN A 297 -17.29 23.84 6.61
N ALA A 298 -18.26 24.73 6.37
CA ALA A 298 -19.57 24.69 7.00
C ALA A 298 -20.35 23.39 6.68
N VAL A 299 -20.00 22.70 5.59
CA VAL A 299 -20.55 21.39 5.22
C VAL A 299 -19.57 20.27 5.54
N TRP A 300 -18.30 20.44 5.17
CA TRP A 300 -17.28 19.39 5.24
C TRP A 300 -16.91 18.99 6.67
N ILE A 301 -16.80 19.94 7.61
CA ILE A 301 -16.50 19.61 9.01
C ILE A 301 -17.66 18.82 9.65
N PRO A 302 -18.94 19.21 9.49
CA PRO A 302 -20.06 18.37 9.92
C PRO A 302 -20.08 16.98 9.27
N VAL A 303 -19.75 16.86 7.98
CA VAL A 303 -19.63 15.54 7.33
C VAL A 303 -18.56 14.70 8.01
N LEU A 304 -17.35 15.23 8.23
CA LEU A 304 -16.30 14.52 8.96
C LEU A 304 -16.75 14.14 10.38
N ALA A 305 -17.45 15.02 11.10
CA ALA A 305 -17.96 14.74 12.43
C ALA A 305 -19.03 13.64 12.43
N VAL A 306 -19.92 13.61 11.44
CA VAL A 306 -20.89 12.52 11.23
C VAL A 306 -20.15 11.21 10.92
N VAL A 307 -19.08 11.26 10.13
CA VAL A 307 -18.28 10.07 9.83
C VAL A 307 -17.60 9.52 11.09
N VAL A 308 -16.97 10.38 11.88
CA VAL A 308 -16.35 10.03 13.18
C VAL A 308 -17.40 9.52 14.18
N GLN A 309 -18.60 10.10 14.20
CA GLN A 309 -19.63 9.68 15.14
C GLN A 309 -20.16 8.28 14.83
N ASN A 310 -20.47 8.02 13.56
CA ASN A 310 -21.23 6.83 13.16
C ASN A 310 -20.36 5.68 12.64
N PHE A 311 -19.14 5.95 12.17
CA PHE A 311 -18.29 4.94 11.53
C PHE A 311 -16.93 4.74 12.20
N THR A 312 -16.71 5.28 13.40
CA THR A 312 -15.60 4.83 14.27
C THR A 312 -15.98 3.48 14.86
N ILE A 313 -15.45 2.41 14.29
CA ILE A 313 -15.65 1.03 14.73
C ILE A 313 -14.43 0.61 15.54
N ILE A 314 -14.66 0.16 16.78
CA ILE A 314 -13.61 -0.37 17.63
C ILE A 314 -13.81 -1.87 17.75
N HIS A 315 -13.03 -2.62 16.98
CA HIS A 315 -13.10 -4.07 16.98
C HIS A 315 -12.58 -4.66 18.31
N PRO A 316 -13.23 -5.69 18.90
CA PRO A 316 -12.77 -6.29 20.16
C PRO A 316 -11.32 -6.78 20.13
N PHE A 317 -10.87 -7.34 19.01
CA PHE A 317 -9.47 -7.79 18.86
C PHE A 317 -8.46 -6.65 18.99
N LEU A 318 -8.82 -5.45 18.54
CA LEU A 318 -7.95 -4.29 18.66
C LEU A 318 -7.69 -3.93 20.13
N LEU A 319 -8.70 -4.08 21.00
CA LEU A 319 -8.59 -3.79 22.43
C LEU A 319 -8.07 -4.97 23.25
N ALA A 320 -8.20 -6.19 22.74
CA ALA A 320 -7.69 -7.39 23.40
C ALA A 320 -6.19 -7.61 23.15
N ASP A 321 -5.63 -7.02 22.09
CA ASP A 321 -4.27 -7.30 21.64
C ASP A 321 -3.35 -6.07 21.75
N ASN A 322 -2.61 -5.98 22.86
CA ASN A 322 -1.62 -4.92 23.10
C ASN A 322 -0.29 -5.11 22.34
N ARG A 323 -0.19 -6.11 21.45
CA ARG A 323 0.98 -6.31 20.57
C ARG A 323 0.95 -5.41 19.35
N HIS A 324 -0.16 -4.72 19.08
CA HIS A 324 -0.30 -3.88 17.88
C HIS A 324 -0.18 -2.39 18.22
N TYR A 325 0.52 -1.59 17.40
CA TYR A 325 0.59 -0.13 17.61
C TYR A 325 -0.80 0.52 17.64
N THR A 326 -1.75 -0.01 16.87
CA THR A 326 -3.12 0.50 16.81
C THR A 326 -3.86 0.38 18.14
N PHE A 327 -3.57 -0.63 18.97
CA PHE A 327 -4.08 -0.69 20.34
C PHE A 327 -3.77 0.61 21.10
N TYR A 328 -2.52 1.05 21.05
CA TYR A 328 -2.07 2.25 21.77
C TYR A 328 -2.59 3.54 21.14
N LEU A 329 -2.61 3.62 19.81
CA LEU A 329 -3.15 4.79 19.10
C LEU A 329 -4.64 4.98 19.39
N VAL A 330 -5.43 3.93 19.28
CA VAL A 330 -6.87 3.96 19.55
C VAL A 330 -7.11 4.28 21.03
N ARG A 331 -6.45 3.56 21.94
CA ARG A 331 -6.64 3.74 23.39
C ARG A 331 -6.29 5.15 23.86
N ARG A 332 -5.27 5.77 23.28
CA ARG A 332 -4.76 7.07 23.73
C ARG A 332 -5.40 8.27 23.05
N PHE A 333 -5.84 8.13 21.79
CA PHE A 333 -6.33 9.24 20.99
C PHE A 333 -7.79 9.15 20.56
N ILE A 334 -8.37 7.94 20.45
CA ILE A 334 -9.73 7.75 19.92
C ILE A 334 -10.74 7.44 21.03
N ILE A 335 -10.37 6.62 22.01
CA ILE A 335 -11.26 6.17 23.09
C ILE A 335 -10.82 6.62 24.48
N ARG A 336 -10.02 7.70 24.56
CA ARG A 336 -9.58 8.27 25.86
C ARG A 336 -10.78 8.75 26.68
N ASP A 337 -11.69 9.43 26.00
CA ASP A 337 -12.98 9.92 26.50
C ASP A 337 -13.96 10.00 25.32
N GLU A 338 -15.25 10.24 25.57
CA GLU A 338 -16.29 10.26 24.54
C GLU A 338 -16.05 11.29 23.43
N MET A 339 -15.33 12.38 23.74
CA MET A 339 -15.06 13.49 22.82
C MET A 339 -13.71 13.37 22.11
N SER A 340 -12.79 12.54 22.61
CA SER A 340 -11.41 12.42 22.11
C SER A 340 -11.32 12.11 20.61
N LYS A 341 -12.21 11.27 20.08
CA LYS A 341 -12.28 11.00 18.63
C LYS A 341 -12.52 12.24 17.76
N TYR A 342 -13.19 13.28 18.30
CA TYR A 342 -13.43 14.53 17.58
C TYR A 342 -12.24 15.49 17.64
N GLU A 343 -11.33 15.34 18.62
CA GLU A 343 -10.09 16.11 18.68
C GLU A 343 -9.20 15.86 17.45
N LEU A 344 -9.39 14.74 16.77
CA LEU A 344 -8.68 14.36 15.55
C LEU A 344 -9.29 14.95 14.26
N LEU A 345 -10.45 15.65 14.33
CA LEU A 345 -11.06 16.28 13.16
C LEU A 345 -10.11 17.23 12.40
N PRO A 346 -9.33 18.10 13.05
CA PRO A 346 -8.35 18.94 12.35
C PRO A 346 -7.27 18.12 11.64
N VAL A 347 -6.89 16.97 12.21
CA VAL A 347 -5.88 16.06 11.62
C VAL A 347 -6.46 15.39 10.37
N TYR A 348 -7.68 14.87 10.43
CA TYR A 348 -8.34 14.26 9.28
C TYR A 348 -8.61 15.28 8.18
N HIS A 349 -9.09 16.47 8.54
CA HIS A 349 -9.33 17.56 7.61
C HIS A 349 -8.05 17.97 6.88
N PHE A 350 -6.96 18.20 7.63
CA PHE A 350 -5.67 18.55 7.06
C PHE A 350 -5.10 17.42 6.18
N ALA A 351 -5.21 16.16 6.60
CA ALA A 351 -4.79 15.03 5.79
C ALA A 351 -5.54 14.97 4.44
N CYS A 352 -6.86 15.14 4.44
CA CYS A 352 -7.65 15.23 3.21
C CYS A 352 -7.19 16.41 2.33
N TYR A 353 -6.87 17.56 2.92
CA TYR A 353 -6.35 18.71 2.18
C TYR A 353 -4.98 18.43 1.53
N VAL A 354 -4.07 17.73 2.23
CA VAL A 354 -2.77 17.31 1.69
C VAL A 354 -2.96 16.38 0.49
N ILE A 355 -3.80 15.36 0.62
CA ILE A 355 -4.12 14.44 -0.49
C ILE A 355 -4.71 15.20 -1.67
N TRP A 356 -5.62 16.15 -1.41
CA TRP A 356 -6.20 16.99 -2.45
C TRP A 356 -5.16 17.89 -3.15
N ASP A 357 -4.22 18.49 -2.42
CA ASP A 357 -3.15 19.32 -3.02
C ASP A 357 -2.26 18.47 -3.96
N PHE A 358 -1.93 17.23 -3.58
CA PHE A 358 -1.21 16.31 -4.46
C PHE A 358 -1.97 15.96 -5.73
N ILE A 359 -3.26 15.64 -5.61
CA ILE A 359 -4.10 15.32 -6.78
C ILE A 359 -4.19 16.54 -7.70
N LYS A 360 -4.43 17.73 -7.13
CA LYS A 360 -4.52 18.99 -7.87
C LYS A 360 -3.22 19.31 -8.60
N GLN A 361 -2.08 19.24 -7.92
CA GLN A 361 -0.78 19.46 -8.54
C GLN A 361 -0.50 18.44 -9.64
N SER A 362 -0.79 17.16 -9.40
CA SER A 362 -0.57 16.11 -10.41
C SER A 362 -1.46 16.32 -11.64
N ALA A 363 -2.66 16.86 -11.46
CA ALA A 363 -3.56 17.24 -12.56
C ALA A 363 -3.05 18.44 -13.35
N GLU A 364 -2.48 19.44 -12.68
CA GLU A 364 -1.85 20.62 -13.31
C GLU A 364 -0.57 20.21 -14.08
N ASP A 365 0.25 19.32 -13.51
CA ASP A 365 1.48 18.80 -14.12
C ASP A 365 1.21 17.78 -15.25
N SER A 366 0.00 17.22 -15.34
CA SER A 366 -0.40 16.27 -16.39
C SER A 366 -0.41 16.89 -17.79
N GLU A 367 -0.31 18.21 -17.93
CA GLU A 367 -0.06 18.88 -19.21
C GLU A 367 1.32 18.50 -19.81
N SER A 368 2.23 17.93 -19.02
CA SER A 368 3.48 17.32 -19.50
C SER A 368 3.62 15.86 -19.04
N SER A 369 3.11 14.94 -19.87
CA SER A 369 3.55 13.53 -19.97
C SER A 369 3.81 12.79 -18.63
N SER A 370 2.83 12.76 -17.70
CA SER A 370 2.95 11.99 -16.47
C SER A 370 2.13 10.68 -16.50
N ASN A 371 2.59 9.69 -15.73
CA ASN A 371 1.86 8.45 -15.49
C ASN A 371 0.54 8.64 -14.72
N SER A 372 0.30 9.81 -14.14
CA SER A 372 -0.82 10.06 -13.22
C SER A 372 -1.91 10.90 -13.85
N SER A 373 -2.93 10.25 -14.42
CA SER A 373 -4.17 10.92 -14.81
C SER A 373 -5.11 11.10 -13.60
N LEU A 374 -6.07 12.02 -13.70
CA LEU A 374 -7.11 12.16 -12.67
C LEU A 374 -7.98 10.90 -12.61
N ALA A 375 -8.16 10.20 -13.73
CA ALA A 375 -8.82 8.89 -13.75
C ALA A 375 -8.07 7.86 -12.89
N MET A 376 -6.74 7.84 -12.90
CA MET A 376 -5.94 6.98 -12.02
C MET A 376 -6.10 7.34 -10.54
N PHE A 377 -6.17 8.62 -10.18
CA PHE A 377 -6.46 9.01 -8.79
C PHE A 377 -7.88 8.62 -8.36
N PHE A 378 -8.86 8.77 -9.24
CA PHE A 378 -10.23 8.32 -8.96
C PHE A 378 -10.28 6.79 -8.77
N ALA A 379 -9.60 6.04 -9.64
CA ALA A 379 -9.47 4.59 -9.53
C ALA A 379 -8.76 4.19 -8.22
N LEU A 380 -7.71 4.91 -7.81
CA LEU A 380 -7.02 4.68 -6.54
C LEU A 380 -7.97 4.90 -5.36
N ILE A 381 -8.69 6.01 -5.30
CA ILE A 381 -9.64 6.31 -4.20
C ILE A 381 -10.72 5.22 -4.12
N CYS A 382 -11.29 4.82 -5.26
CA CYS A 382 -12.28 3.75 -5.31
C CYS A 382 -11.70 2.41 -4.85
N SER A 383 -10.49 2.07 -5.32
CA SER A 383 -9.83 0.81 -4.97
C SER A 383 -9.45 0.74 -3.49
N THR A 384 -8.95 1.85 -2.94
CA THR A 384 -8.70 2.01 -1.50
C THR A 384 -10.00 1.83 -0.74
N ALA A 385 -11.07 2.54 -1.09
CA ALA A 385 -12.37 2.45 -0.44
C ALA A 385 -12.93 1.01 -0.43
N LEU A 386 -12.94 0.35 -1.59
CA LEU A 386 -13.42 -1.03 -1.74
C LEU A 386 -12.57 -2.04 -0.97
N THR A 387 -11.29 -1.76 -0.76
CA THR A 387 -10.37 -2.63 -0.01
C THR A 387 -10.53 -2.47 1.49
N ILE A 388 -10.58 -1.23 2.00
CA ILE A 388 -10.44 -0.96 3.44
C ILE A 388 -11.76 -0.67 4.17
N ILE A 389 -12.78 -0.11 3.50
CA ILE A 389 -14.08 0.14 4.16
C ILE A 389 -14.73 -1.15 4.66
N PRO A 390 -14.71 -2.28 3.92
CA PRO A 390 -15.28 -3.53 4.40
C PRO A 390 -14.61 -4.11 5.66
N SER A 391 -13.40 -3.65 6.00
CA SER A 391 -12.59 -4.21 7.08
C SER A 391 -12.94 -3.57 8.43
N PRO A 392 -13.46 -4.34 9.41
CA PRO A 392 -13.76 -3.82 10.75
C PRO A 392 -12.52 -3.48 11.56
N LEU A 393 -11.38 -4.10 11.27
CA LEU A 393 -10.18 -3.99 12.07
C LEU A 393 -9.32 -2.83 11.56
N PHE A 394 -9.03 -1.87 12.43
CA PHE A 394 -8.06 -0.83 12.13
C PHE A 394 -6.64 -1.38 12.29
N GLU A 395 -5.99 -1.68 11.16
CA GLU A 395 -4.64 -2.24 11.12
C GLU A 395 -3.84 -1.63 9.95
N PRO A 396 -2.63 -1.08 10.17
CA PRO A 396 -1.92 -0.30 9.16
C PRO A 396 -1.45 -1.14 7.97
N ARG A 397 -1.32 -2.46 8.13
CA ARG A 397 -0.97 -3.37 7.02
C ARG A 397 -1.98 -3.34 5.87
N TYR A 398 -3.24 -2.98 6.13
CA TYR A 398 -4.25 -2.79 5.09
C TYR A 398 -3.97 -1.55 4.22
N PHE A 399 -3.11 -0.64 4.67
CA PHE A 399 -2.74 0.57 3.94
C PHE A 399 -1.50 0.40 3.08
N ILE A 400 -0.85 -0.77 3.06
CA ILE A 400 0.37 -1.03 2.26
C ILE A 400 0.13 -0.72 0.77
N LEU A 401 -0.87 -1.36 0.15
CA LEU A 401 -1.15 -1.15 -1.27
C LEU A 401 -1.70 0.26 -1.58
N PRO A 402 -2.67 0.80 -0.81
CA PRO A 402 -3.07 2.21 -0.95
C PRO A 402 -1.88 3.18 -0.93
N PHE A 403 -0.94 3.00 0.00
CA PHE A 403 0.24 3.86 0.13
C PHE A 403 1.19 3.70 -1.05
N ILE A 404 1.55 2.46 -1.41
CA ILE A 404 2.47 2.19 -2.52
C ILE A 404 1.92 2.78 -3.83
N PHE A 405 0.66 2.50 -4.16
CA PHE A 405 0.06 3.03 -5.38
C PHE A 405 -0.09 4.55 -5.35
N PHE A 406 -0.43 5.14 -4.19
CA PHE A 406 -0.40 6.59 -4.04
C PHE A 406 0.99 7.15 -4.38
N ARG A 407 2.06 6.58 -3.83
CA ARG A 407 3.43 7.02 -4.10
C ARG A 407 3.87 6.83 -5.55
N LEU A 408 3.46 5.75 -6.20
CA LEU A 408 3.74 5.52 -7.61
C LEU A 408 3.05 6.54 -8.54
N LEU A 409 1.98 7.21 -8.08
CA LEU A 409 1.22 8.18 -8.86
C LEU A 409 1.60 9.64 -8.58
N ILE A 410 2.08 9.98 -7.38
CA ILE A 410 2.37 11.38 -7.02
C ILE A 410 3.79 11.82 -7.35
N LYS A 411 3.95 13.13 -7.55
CA LYS A 411 5.26 13.81 -7.61
C LYS A 411 5.48 14.66 -6.36
N PRO A 412 6.75 14.95 -5.98
CA PRO A 412 7.04 15.87 -4.90
C PRO A 412 6.51 17.27 -5.21
N SER A 413 6.15 18.03 -4.16
CA SER A 413 5.60 19.37 -4.35
C SER A 413 6.57 20.32 -5.05
N SER A 414 6.11 20.98 -6.11
CA SER A 414 6.84 22.05 -6.80
C SER A 414 7.07 23.30 -5.92
N LYS A 415 6.28 23.48 -4.87
CA LYS A 415 6.44 24.57 -3.90
C LYS A 415 7.72 24.35 -3.09
N PRO A 416 8.59 25.35 -2.91
CA PRO A 416 9.84 25.17 -2.16
C PRO A 416 9.56 24.94 -0.67
N ILE A 417 10.39 24.12 -0.02
CA ILE A 417 10.32 23.90 1.44
C ILE A 417 10.62 25.22 2.17
N VAL A 418 11.72 25.87 1.78
CA VAL A 418 12.18 27.17 2.30
C VAL A 418 12.61 28.03 1.11
N ASN A 419 12.41 29.35 1.19
CA ASN A 419 12.74 30.29 0.12
C ASN A 419 14.26 30.61 0.05
N ILE A 420 15.09 29.58 -0.08
CA ILE A 420 16.54 29.65 -0.30
C ILE A 420 16.79 29.26 -1.76
N SER A 421 17.60 30.04 -2.48
CA SER A 421 17.84 29.86 -3.93
C SER A 421 18.26 28.44 -4.30
N TRP A 422 19.29 27.91 -3.64
CA TRP A 422 19.82 26.57 -3.90
C TRP A 422 18.79 25.45 -3.64
N LEU A 423 18.03 25.54 -2.55
CA LEU A 423 16.97 24.58 -2.23
C LEU A 423 15.80 24.64 -3.20
N ARG A 424 15.50 25.83 -3.73
CA ARG A 424 14.46 26.01 -4.75
C ARG A 424 14.87 25.36 -6.07
N GLU A 425 16.13 25.53 -6.48
CA GLU A 425 16.67 24.93 -7.71
C GLU A 425 16.72 23.40 -7.64
N ASN A 426 17.03 22.85 -6.46
CA ASN A 426 17.16 21.40 -6.24
C ASN A 426 15.96 20.77 -5.51
N ASN A 427 14.81 21.46 -5.45
CA ASN A 427 13.69 21.13 -4.56
C ASN A 427 13.23 19.68 -4.69
N TRP A 428 13.08 19.16 -5.93
CA TRP A 428 12.67 17.77 -6.16
C TRP A 428 13.67 16.76 -5.61
N ALA A 429 14.95 16.91 -5.96
CA ALA A 429 16.01 16.03 -5.48
C ALA A 429 16.12 16.09 -3.95
N THR A 430 16.06 17.28 -3.36
CA THR A 430 16.08 17.46 -1.91
C THR A 430 14.91 16.74 -1.23
N ARG A 431 13.69 16.85 -1.78
CA ARG A 431 12.50 16.17 -1.22
C ARG A 431 12.63 14.66 -1.24
N LEU A 432 13.15 14.09 -2.32
CA LEU A 432 13.37 12.63 -2.42
C LEU A 432 14.44 12.14 -1.44
N VAL A 433 15.50 12.92 -1.20
CA VAL A 433 16.50 12.61 -0.17
C VAL A 433 15.88 12.69 1.23
N LEU A 434 15.11 13.74 1.51
CA LEU A 434 14.44 13.90 2.80
C LEU A 434 13.38 12.81 3.04
N GLU A 435 12.68 12.36 2.00
CA GLU A 435 11.79 11.21 2.05
C GLU A 435 12.53 9.95 2.45
N ALA A 436 13.64 9.63 1.77
CA ALA A 436 14.44 8.45 2.09
C ALA A 436 14.93 8.47 3.55
N VAL A 437 15.36 9.63 4.05
CA VAL A 437 15.75 9.80 5.47
C VAL A 437 14.54 9.62 6.39
N TRP A 438 13.38 10.18 6.04
CA TRP A 438 12.15 10.11 6.84
C TRP A 438 11.63 8.69 6.97
N GLU A 439 11.55 7.95 5.86
CA GLU A 439 11.13 6.55 5.87
C GLU A 439 12.15 5.67 6.58
N TRP A 440 13.45 5.93 6.41
CA TRP A 440 14.46 5.26 7.20
C TRP A 440 14.25 5.49 8.69
N LEU A 441 14.02 6.73 9.15
CA LEU A 441 13.77 7.03 10.57
C LEU A 441 12.53 6.31 11.11
N TRP A 442 11.43 6.29 10.35
CA TRP A 442 10.22 5.56 10.74
C TRP A 442 10.46 4.05 10.82
N THR A 443 11.07 3.47 9.79
CA THR A 443 11.42 2.05 9.75
C THR A 443 12.34 1.68 10.90
N GLN A 444 13.35 2.49 11.20
CA GLN A 444 14.21 2.30 12.38
C GLN A 444 13.40 2.34 13.68
N ALA A 445 12.52 3.32 13.86
CA ALA A 445 11.71 3.44 15.07
C ALA A 445 10.83 2.20 15.31
N ILE A 446 10.21 1.67 14.24
CA ILE A 446 9.37 0.46 14.29
C ILE A 446 10.20 -0.75 14.71
N TYR A 447 11.33 -0.97 14.04
CA TYR A 447 12.21 -2.10 14.35
C TYR A 447 12.83 -2.00 15.75
N ILE A 448 13.26 -0.81 16.17
CA ILE A 448 13.81 -0.60 17.52
C ILE A 448 12.76 -0.97 18.57
N ILE A 449 11.52 -0.49 18.43
CA ILE A 449 10.45 -0.84 19.36
C ILE A 449 10.19 -2.35 19.34
N PHE A 450 10.06 -2.97 18.15
CA PHE A 450 9.82 -4.40 18.00
C PHE A 450 10.91 -5.26 18.65
N LEU A 451 12.19 -4.91 18.44
CA LEU A 451 13.33 -5.68 18.95
C LEU A 451 13.63 -5.43 20.42
N THR A 452 13.43 -4.21 20.93
CA THR A 452 13.82 -3.85 22.31
C THR A 452 12.69 -3.96 23.33
N TYR A 453 11.44 -3.76 22.92
CA TYR A 453 10.30 -3.84 23.82
C TYR A 453 9.63 -5.21 23.75
N SER A 454 9.77 -5.99 24.83
CA SER A 454 9.12 -7.29 24.99
C SER A 454 8.37 -7.39 26.32
N PHE A 455 7.32 -8.20 26.34
CA PHE A 455 6.49 -8.46 27.52
C PHE A 455 5.92 -9.87 27.46
N MET A 456 5.50 -10.43 28.60
CA MET A 456 4.91 -11.78 28.64
C MET A 456 3.39 -11.71 28.72
N TRP A 457 2.72 -12.62 28.03
CA TRP A 457 1.33 -12.97 28.29
C TRP A 457 1.32 -14.34 28.98
N GLU A 458 0.49 -14.51 30.01
CA GLU A 458 0.40 -15.79 30.75
C GLU A 458 -0.06 -16.96 29.85
N THR A 459 -0.75 -16.65 28.75
CA THR A 459 -1.28 -17.63 27.80
C THR A 459 -0.28 -18.01 26.70
N GLU A 460 0.83 -17.30 26.56
CA GLU A 460 1.79 -17.47 25.46
C GLU A 460 3.12 -18.00 25.98
N GLU A 461 3.70 -18.95 25.25
CA GLU A 461 4.99 -19.55 25.63
C GLU A 461 6.16 -18.56 25.45
N TYR A 462 6.09 -17.74 24.40
CA TYR A 462 7.17 -16.83 24.01
C TYR A 462 6.88 -15.37 24.38
N PRO A 463 7.92 -14.53 24.54
CA PRO A 463 7.74 -13.10 24.70
C PRO A 463 6.95 -12.49 23.55
N GLN A 464 6.04 -11.58 23.89
CA GLN A 464 5.27 -10.79 22.95
C GLN A 464 5.98 -9.44 22.73
N ARG A 465 5.73 -8.84 21.57
CA ARG A 465 6.42 -7.63 21.08
C ARG A 465 5.41 -6.70 20.41
N ILE A 466 5.78 -5.44 20.21
CA ILE A 466 4.92 -4.47 19.51
C ILE A 466 5.23 -4.46 18.00
N ILE A 467 4.22 -4.68 17.18
CA ILE A 467 4.24 -4.64 15.71
C ILE A 467 3.07 -3.79 15.17
N TRP A 468 3.05 -3.55 13.86
CA TRP A 468 1.91 -2.95 13.16
C TRP A 468 0.62 -3.74 13.29
#